data_AF-A0A970HDJ2-F1
#
_entry.id   AF-A0A970HDJ2-F1
#
_cell.length_a   1.000
_cell.length_b   1.000
_cell.length_c   1.000
_cell.angle_alpha   90.00
_cell.angle_beta   90.00
_cell.angle_gamma   90.00
#
_symmetry.space_group_name_H-M   'P 1'
#
loop_
_entity.id
_entity.type
_entity.pdbx_description
1 polymer ?
#
loop_
_entity_poly.entity_id
_entity_poly.type
_entity_poly.pdbx_seq_one_letter_code
_entity_poly.pdbx_strand_id
1 'polypeptide(L)'
;MNGPLIPASPPPETPSLTRLELELTAESHPGLAILVGGYLHEDHAREYGSAAAAAWAFCRDAEFDELADATRGWELLELLGRERGCAAAARLLVERFGSGWQPQAPGDLERVGAELRRALEGWDE
;
A
#
# COMPACT_ATOMS: atom_id res chain seq x y z
N MET A 1 29.78 16.66 -41.65
CA MET A 1 29.99 15.88 -40.42
C MET A 1 28.76 16.07 -39.55
N ASN A 2 27.79 15.15 -39.62
CA ASN A 2 26.65 15.14 -38.71
C ASN A 2 26.97 14.11 -37.62
N GLY A 3 27.26 14.58 -36.41
CA GLY A 3 27.42 13.71 -35.24
C GLY A 3 26.07 13.08 -34.87
N PRO A 4 26.02 11.83 -34.39
CA PRO A 4 24.79 11.25 -33.91
C PRO A 4 24.28 12.02 -32.69
N LEU A 5 23.05 12.51 -32.77
CA LEU A 5 22.29 13.00 -31.63
C LEU A 5 22.09 11.82 -30.67
N ILE A 6 22.85 11.78 -29.59
CA ILE A 6 22.59 10.87 -28.48
C ILE A 6 21.28 11.33 -27.85
N PRO A 7 20.22 10.49 -27.79
CA PRO A 7 19.02 10.87 -27.06
C PRO A 7 19.39 11.07 -25.60
N ALA A 8 19.00 12.22 -25.04
CA ALA A 8 19.20 12.55 -23.64
C ALA A 8 18.72 11.38 -22.76
N SER A 9 19.58 10.93 -21.85
CA SER A 9 19.20 9.99 -20.80
C SER A 9 17.91 10.48 -20.12
N PRO A 10 16.92 9.61 -19.85
CA PRO A 10 15.77 10.02 -19.06
C PRO A 10 16.26 10.58 -17.71
N PRO A 11 15.58 11.61 -17.15
CA PRO A 11 15.93 12.16 -15.84
C PRO A 11 15.91 11.05 -14.77
N PRO A 12 16.63 11.22 -13.63
CA PRO A 12 16.65 10.23 -12.56
C PRO A 12 15.22 9.87 -12.20
N GLU A 13 14.90 8.59 -12.42
CA GLU A 13 13.54 8.09 -12.53
C GLU A 13 12.82 8.28 -11.20
N THR A 14 11.93 9.28 -11.11
CA THR A 14 10.71 9.09 -10.32
C THR A 14 10.17 7.74 -10.77
N PRO A 15 10.04 6.73 -9.88
CA PRO A 15 9.57 5.43 -10.31
C PRO A 15 8.27 5.66 -11.05
N SER A 16 8.25 5.30 -12.34
CA SER A 16 7.08 5.46 -13.19
C SER A 16 5.91 4.86 -12.43
N LEU A 17 4.81 5.59 -12.23
CA LEU A 17 3.68 5.08 -11.44
C LEU A 17 3.23 3.68 -11.91
N THR A 18 3.35 3.43 -13.22
CA THR A 18 3.11 2.12 -13.85
C THR A 18 4.04 1.02 -13.35
N ARG A 19 5.30 1.33 -13.04
CA ARG A 19 6.24 0.39 -12.43
C ARG A 19 5.87 0.09 -10.99
N LEU A 20 5.48 1.10 -10.21
CA LEU A 20 4.99 0.89 -8.85
C LEU A 20 3.75 -0.01 -8.84
N GLU A 21 2.79 0.22 -9.75
CA GLU A 21 1.60 -0.63 -9.91
C GLU A 21 1.93 -2.09 -10.27
N LEU A 22 3.06 -2.34 -10.95
CA LEU A 22 3.53 -3.67 -11.31
C LEU A 22 4.28 -4.35 -10.16
N GLU A 23 5.00 -3.59 -9.35
CA GLU A 23 5.73 -4.08 -8.18
C GLU A 23 4.78 -4.33 -6.99
N LEU A 24 3.64 -3.63 -6.92
CA LEU A 24 2.63 -3.75 -5.88
C LEU A 24 1.75 -5.01 -6.04
N THR A 25 2.31 -6.17 -5.73
CA THR A 25 1.61 -7.47 -5.78
C THR A 25 1.72 -8.20 -4.46
N ALA A 26 0.83 -9.17 -4.23
CA ALA A 26 0.89 -10.04 -3.05
C ALA A 26 2.18 -10.86 -2.96
N GLU A 27 2.85 -11.12 -4.11
CA GLU A 27 4.13 -11.84 -4.15
C GLU A 27 5.30 -10.94 -3.72
N SER A 28 5.29 -9.67 -4.09
CA SER A 28 6.34 -8.71 -3.71
C SER A 28 6.15 -8.15 -2.29
N HIS A 29 4.90 -8.12 -1.81
CA HIS A 29 4.52 -7.57 -0.52
C HIS A 29 3.61 -8.56 0.25
N PRO A 30 4.17 -9.65 0.79
CA PRO A 30 3.40 -10.64 1.52
C PRO A 30 2.75 -10.09 2.79
N GLY A 31 3.40 -9.17 3.51
CA GLY A 31 2.83 -8.52 4.70
C GLY A 31 1.62 -7.66 4.35
N LEU A 32 1.68 -6.95 3.23
CA LEU A 32 0.52 -6.22 2.71
C LEU A 32 -0.63 -7.17 2.32
N ALA A 33 -0.30 -8.32 1.72
CA ALA A 33 -1.31 -9.33 1.40
C ALA A 33 -2.00 -9.91 2.63
N ILE A 34 -1.27 -10.12 3.73
CA ILE A 34 -1.83 -10.57 5.01
C ILE A 34 -2.75 -9.50 5.58
N LEU A 35 -2.31 -8.24 5.63
CA LEU A 35 -3.15 -7.13 6.09
C LEU A 35 -4.45 -7.04 5.27
N VAL A 36 -4.33 -7.04 3.94
CA VAL A 36 -5.47 -6.80 3.06
C VAL A 36 -6.43 -7.99 3.04
N GLY A 37 -5.90 -9.21 2.92
CA GLY A 37 -6.71 -10.42 2.85
C GLY A 37 -7.25 -10.88 4.21
N GLY A 38 -6.49 -10.66 5.28
CA GLY A 38 -6.84 -11.10 6.63
C GLY A 38 -7.65 -10.10 7.44
N TYR A 39 -7.44 -8.79 7.22
CA TYR A 39 -8.05 -7.75 8.05
C TYR A 39 -8.92 -6.77 7.24
N LEU A 40 -8.58 -6.48 5.98
CA LEU A 40 -9.38 -5.59 5.12
C LEU A 40 -10.29 -6.36 4.14
N HIS A 41 -10.88 -7.45 4.61
CA HIS A 41 -11.87 -8.24 3.88
C HIS A 41 -13.27 -7.59 3.90
N GLU A 42 -14.24 -8.22 3.23
CA GLU A 42 -15.60 -7.69 3.03
C GLU A 42 -16.34 -7.37 4.33
N ASP A 43 -16.02 -8.11 5.39
CA ASP A 43 -16.64 -8.04 6.71
C ASP A 43 -15.85 -7.19 7.72
N HIS A 44 -14.74 -6.55 7.33
CA HIS A 44 -13.87 -5.83 8.28
C HIS A 44 -14.61 -4.75 9.09
N ALA A 45 -15.61 -4.10 8.51
CA ALA A 45 -16.41 -3.08 9.19
C ALA A 45 -17.30 -3.69 10.29
N ARG A 46 -17.73 -4.95 10.12
CA ARG A 46 -18.51 -5.69 11.11
C ARG A 46 -17.62 -6.26 12.22
N GLU A 47 -16.41 -6.69 11.89
CA GLU A 47 -15.48 -7.32 12.85
C GLU A 47 -14.67 -6.30 13.65
N TYR A 48 -14.10 -5.30 12.98
CA TYR A 48 -13.18 -4.33 13.58
C TYR A 48 -13.79 -2.93 13.71
N GLY A 49 -14.94 -2.67 13.07
CA GLY A 49 -15.62 -1.38 13.08
C GLY A 49 -15.10 -0.37 12.05
N SER A 50 -13.83 -0.44 11.66
CA SER A 50 -13.24 0.41 10.60
C SER A 50 -11.96 -0.20 10.03
N ALA A 51 -11.55 0.25 8.84
CA ALA A 51 -10.28 -0.17 8.23
C ALA A 51 -9.05 0.20 9.07
N ALA A 52 -9.07 1.36 9.74
CA ALA A 52 -7.99 1.76 10.66
C ALA A 52 -7.91 0.83 11.88
N ALA A 53 -9.06 0.45 12.45
CA ALA A 53 -9.11 -0.51 13.55
C ALA A 53 -8.66 -1.92 13.12
N ALA A 54 -8.98 -2.32 11.88
CA ALA A 54 -8.51 -3.57 11.31
C ALA A 54 -6.98 -3.56 11.11
N ALA A 55 -6.41 -2.45 10.61
CA ALA A 55 -4.97 -2.28 10.51
C ALA A 55 -4.28 -2.28 11.87
N TRP A 56 -4.88 -1.64 12.88
CA TRP A 56 -4.37 -1.71 14.25
C TRP A 56 -4.40 -3.14 14.82
N ALA A 57 -5.43 -3.93 14.50
CA ALA A 57 -5.47 -5.35 14.88
C ALA A 57 -4.34 -6.14 14.21
N PHE A 58 -4.13 -5.95 12.90
CA PHE A 58 -2.98 -6.51 12.18
C PHE A 58 -1.65 -6.16 12.85
N CYS A 59 -1.43 -4.88 13.20
CA CYS A 59 -0.21 -4.44 13.85
C CYS A 59 0.10 -5.14 15.18
N ARG A 60 -0.92 -5.67 15.88
CA ARG A 60 -0.75 -6.37 17.15
C ARG A 60 -0.45 -7.86 16.98
N ASP A 61 -0.84 -8.42 15.84
CA ASP A 61 -0.75 -9.85 15.56
C ASP A 61 0.41 -10.16 14.59
N ALA A 62 0.85 -9.18 13.80
CA ALA A 62 1.92 -9.29 12.83
C ALA A 62 3.31 -9.27 13.47
N GLU A 63 4.24 -10.01 12.89
CA GLU A 63 5.68 -9.93 13.20
C GLU A 63 6.30 -8.65 12.61
N PHE A 64 7.47 -8.25 13.09
CA PHE A 64 8.14 -7.02 12.63
C PHE A 64 8.33 -6.98 11.11
N ASP A 65 8.80 -8.08 10.51
CA ASP A 65 9.03 -8.16 9.07
C ASP A 65 7.73 -8.01 8.25
N GLU A 66 6.62 -8.57 8.76
CA GLU A 66 5.30 -8.47 8.13
C GLU A 66 4.77 -7.04 8.22
N LEU A 67 4.93 -6.41 9.39
CA LEU A 67 4.54 -5.01 9.61
C LEU A 67 5.38 -4.05 8.77
N ALA A 68 6.69 -4.26 8.69
CA ALA A 68 7.59 -3.44 7.90
C ALA A 68 7.28 -3.55 6.40
N ASP A 69 7.04 -4.76 5.90
CA ASP A 69 6.64 -4.98 4.51
C ASP A 69 5.25 -4.39 4.20
N ALA A 70 4.27 -4.63 5.07
CA ALA A 70 2.93 -4.05 4.94
C ALA A 70 2.98 -2.52 4.92
N THR A 71 3.77 -1.91 5.81
CA THR A 71 3.96 -0.45 5.87
C THR A 71 4.54 0.07 4.56
N ARG A 72 5.61 -0.55 4.05
CA ARG A 72 6.24 -0.16 2.79
C ARG A 72 5.30 -0.29 1.59
N GLY A 73 4.60 -1.40 1.47
CA GLY A 73 3.59 -1.60 0.43
C GLY A 73 2.46 -0.58 0.54
N TRP A 74 2.04 -0.24 1.75
CA TRP A 74 0.99 0.76 1.98
C TRP A 74 1.42 2.17 1.56
N GLU A 75 2.66 2.57 1.82
CA GLU A 75 3.19 3.88 1.40
C GLU A 75 3.19 4.04 -0.12
N LEU A 76 3.51 2.97 -0.86
CA LEU A 76 3.41 2.95 -2.32
C LEU A 76 1.95 3.09 -2.79
N LEU A 77 1.02 2.44 -2.09
CA LEU A 77 -0.41 2.56 -2.36
C LEU A 77 -0.94 3.98 -2.06
N GLU A 78 -0.50 4.61 -0.96
CA GLU A 78 -0.81 6.02 -0.64
C GLU A 78 -0.29 6.96 -1.74
N LEU A 79 0.95 6.74 -2.21
CA LEU A 79 1.53 7.52 -3.30
C LEU A 79 0.71 7.37 -4.59
N LEU A 80 0.33 6.15 -4.96
CA LEU A 80 -0.55 5.89 -6.10
C LEU A 80 -1.93 6.53 -5.92
N GLY A 81 -2.50 6.47 -4.72
CA GLY A 81 -3.76 7.11 -4.38
C GLY A 81 -3.71 8.63 -4.50
N ARG A 82 -2.59 9.26 -4.15
CA ARG A 82 -2.37 10.71 -4.31
C ARG A 82 -2.20 11.12 -5.77
N GLU A 83 -1.46 10.33 -6.56
CA GLU A 83 -1.10 10.67 -7.94
C GLU A 83 -2.17 10.28 -8.98
N ARG A 84 -2.85 9.13 -8.78
CA ARG A 84 -3.85 8.57 -9.71
C ARG A 84 -5.28 8.64 -9.17
N GLY A 85 -5.45 8.94 -7.88
CA GLY A 85 -6.74 8.99 -7.20
C GLY A 85 -7.08 7.70 -6.45
N CYS A 86 -7.96 7.82 -5.45
CA CYS A 86 -8.36 6.72 -4.57
C CYS A 86 -8.99 5.54 -5.31
N ALA A 87 -9.71 5.79 -6.40
CA ALA A 87 -10.29 4.74 -7.22
C ALA A 87 -9.23 3.81 -7.84
N ALA A 88 -8.05 4.35 -8.20
CA ALA A 88 -6.96 3.55 -8.73
C ALA A 88 -6.33 2.67 -7.63
N ALA A 89 -6.10 3.25 -6.45
CA ALA A 89 -5.61 2.48 -5.28
C ALA A 89 -6.62 1.39 -4.86
N ALA A 90 -7.91 1.70 -4.82
CA ALA A 90 -8.96 0.72 -4.52
C ALA A 90 -8.98 -0.42 -5.54
N ARG A 91 -8.83 -0.10 -6.83
CA ARG A 91 -8.75 -1.11 -7.88
C ARG A 91 -7.56 -2.04 -7.70
N LEU A 92 -6.38 -1.51 -7.36
CA LEU A 92 -5.19 -2.33 -7.09
C LEU A 92 -5.38 -3.22 -5.86
N LEU A 93 -5.94 -2.68 -4.78
CA LEU A 93 -6.27 -3.45 -3.57
C LEU A 93 -7.17 -4.65 -3.91
N VAL A 94 -8.20 -4.45 -4.73
CA VAL A 94 -9.12 -5.53 -5.14
C VAL A 94 -8.44 -6.49 -6.13
N GLU A 95 -7.84 -5.99 -7.22
CA GLU A 95 -7.30 -6.83 -8.30
C GLU A 95 -6.01 -7.58 -7.91
N ARG A 96 -5.16 -6.99 -7.06
CA ARG A 96 -3.83 -7.54 -6.72
C ARG A 96 -3.78 -8.25 -5.37
N PHE A 97 -4.63 -7.85 -4.43
CA PHE A 97 -4.62 -8.35 -3.06
C PHE A 97 -5.97 -8.95 -2.62
N GLY A 98 -7.02 -8.84 -3.43
CA GLY A 98 -8.34 -9.38 -3.08
C GLY A 98 -9.04 -8.62 -1.96
N SER A 99 -8.73 -7.34 -1.77
CA SER A 99 -9.33 -6.51 -0.72
C SER A 99 -10.85 -6.48 -0.82
N GLY A 100 -11.53 -6.63 0.32
CA GLY A 100 -12.96 -6.31 0.43
C GLY A 100 -13.20 -4.84 0.78
N TRP A 101 -12.18 -4.14 1.26
CA TRP A 101 -12.24 -2.71 1.53
C TRP A 101 -11.94 -1.86 0.30
N GLN A 102 -12.74 -0.80 0.11
CA GLN A 102 -12.62 0.17 -0.97
C GLN A 102 -12.52 1.59 -0.40
N PRO A 103 -11.33 2.22 -0.37
CA PRO A 103 -11.18 3.59 0.11
C PRO A 103 -11.97 4.56 -0.76
N GLN A 104 -12.77 5.43 -0.12
CA GLN A 104 -13.62 6.40 -0.80
C GLN A 104 -12.96 7.79 -0.86
N ALA A 105 -12.09 8.08 0.11
CA ALA A 105 -11.38 9.35 0.21
C ALA A 105 -9.87 9.15 0.42
N PRO A 106 -9.02 10.14 0.08
CA PRO A 106 -7.58 10.07 0.32
C PRO A 106 -7.25 9.81 1.79
N GLY A 107 -8.01 10.47 2.68
CA GLY A 107 -7.86 10.31 4.12
C GLY A 107 -8.16 8.91 4.65
N ASP A 108 -8.80 8.04 3.87
CA ASP A 108 -9.04 6.64 4.28
C ASP A 108 -7.74 5.83 4.23
N LEU A 109 -6.95 6.01 3.16
CA LEU A 109 -5.63 5.40 3.01
C LEU A 109 -4.65 5.94 4.06
N GLU A 110 -4.68 7.25 4.29
CA GLU A 110 -3.80 7.93 5.25
C GLU A 110 -4.03 7.46 6.69
N ARG A 111 -5.29 7.19 7.07
CA ARG A 111 -5.62 6.66 8.40
C ARG A 111 -5.04 5.26 8.62
N VAL A 112 -5.18 4.38 7.64
CA VAL A 112 -4.60 3.03 7.73
C VAL A 112 -3.07 3.10 7.76
N GLY A 113 -2.47 3.91 6.88
CA GLY A 113 -1.02 4.10 6.83
C GLY A 113 -0.45 4.71 8.11
N ALA A 114 -1.20 5.59 8.79
CA ALA A 114 -0.82 6.13 10.08
C ALA A 114 -0.76 5.06 11.19
N GLU A 115 -1.71 4.11 11.22
CA GLU A 115 -1.68 3.01 12.20
C GLU A 115 -0.48 2.07 11.98
N LEU A 116 -0.17 1.75 10.72
CA LEU A 116 0.98 0.93 10.35
C LEU A 116 2.31 1.60 10.76
N ARG A 117 2.51 2.87 10.38
CA ARG A 117 3.70 3.64 10.75
C ARG A 117 3.85 3.76 12.26
N ARG A 118 2.76 4.10 12.96
CA ARG A 118 2.77 4.23 14.43
C ARG A 118 3.17 2.93 15.10
N ALA A 119 2.66 1.79 14.62
CA ALA A 119 3.03 0.49 15.17
C ALA A 119 4.50 0.16 14.90
N LEU A 120 5.00 0.46 13.69
CA LEU A 120 6.40 0.23 13.33
C LEU A 120 7.36 1.12 14.14
N GLU A 121 7.02 2.39 14.36
CA GLU A 121 7.79 3.32 15.18
C GLU A 121 7.76 2.96 16.67
N GLY A 122 6.66 2.36 17.14
CA GLY A 122 6.47 1.93 18.52
C GLY A 122 6.94 0.50 18.81
N TRP A 123 7.58 -0.16 17.84
CA TRP A 123 8.10 -1.51 18.00
C TRP A 123 9.38 -1.48 18.85
N ASP A 124 9.26 -1.78 20.14
CA ASP A 124 10.39 -2.04 21.05
C ASP A 124 10.62 -3.56 21.06
N GLU A 125 11.81 -4.00 20.63
CA GLU A 125 12.25 -5.41 20.58
C GLU A 125 12.44 -6.03 21.98
#